data_AF-A0A7X5ZJ07-F1
#
_entry.id   AF-A0A7X5ZJ07-F1
#
_cell.length_a   1.000
_cell.length_b   1.000
_cell.length_c   1.000
_cell.angle_alpha   90.00
_cell.angle_beta   90.00
_cell.angle_gamma   90.00
#
_symmetry.space_group_name_H-M   'P 1'
#
loop_
_entity.id
_entity.type
_entity.pdbx_description
1 polymer ?
#
loop_
_entity_poly.entity_id
_entity_poly.type
_entity_poly.pdbx_seq_one_letter_code
_entity_poly.pdbx_strand_id
1 'polypeptide(L)'
;MQATYNPVLDRDGTPLKVIKYATDITAQTLAARVLQAEVGALADAVSGNCREAQQGERLAIEARSKAADGRNAAMDAMRTMEGIRQDTQSMGGILETIDAIAFQTNLLALNAAIEAARAGEAGRGFAVVAAEVRQLAARSAAASREIRTLIREAQSTVDEGVAKVNHAASVMGVLDESVGELGEVARQVSVTARAQASGIDRVHAAAAELDRVYDRR
;
A
#
# COMPACT_ATOMS: atom_id res chain seq x y z
N MET A 1 43.20 13.46 43.81
CA MET A 1 43.34 13.77 45.25
C MET A 1 43.08 15.26 45.44
N GLN A 2 42.01 15.62 46.12
CA GLN A 2 41.72 16.99 46.52
C GLN A 2 42.47 17.29 47.82
N ALA A 3 43.09 18.47 47.98
CA ALA A 3 43.81 18.82 49.21
C ALA A 3 43.37 20.19 49.77
N THR A 4 42.73 20.20 50.94
CA THR A 4 42.39 21.45 51.63
C THR A 4 43.40 21.73 52.74
N TYR A 5 43.97 22.93 52.72
CA TYR A 5 44.96 23.38 53.70
C TYR A 5 44.28 24.29 54.71
N ASN A 6 44.11 23.82 55.94
CA ASN A 6 43.50 24.61 57.00
C ASN A 6 44.59 25.01 58.03
N PRO A 7 44.96 26.29 58.10
CA PRO A 7 45.95 26.75 59.07
C PRO A 7 45.34 26.75 60.48
N VAL A 8 46.04 26.11 61.42
CA VAL A 8 45.75 26.18 62.85
C VAL A 8 46.45 27.41 63.40
N LEU A 9 45.67 28.38 63.87
CA LEU A 9 46.13 29.66 64.37
C LEU A 9 46.36 29.62 65.89
N ASP A 10 47.28 30.43 66.40
CA ASP A 10 47.46 30.67 67.83
C ASP A 10 46.44 31.69 68.40
N ARG A 11 46.59 32.06 69.67
CA ARG A 11 45.71 33.03 70.36
C ARG A 11 45.80 34.46 69.80
N ASP A 12 46.86 34.77 69.06
CA ASP A 12 47.10 36.08 68.44
C ASP A 12 46.78 36.07 66.92
N GLY A 13 46.25 34.95 66.41
CA GLY A 13 45.84 34.79 65.01
C GLY A 13 46.97 34.39 64.05
N THR A 14 48.16 34.05 64.55
CA THR A 14 49.31 33.68 63.72
C THR A 14 49.27 32.18 63.38
N PRO A 15 49.47 31.76 62.11
CA PRO A 15 49.47 30.36 61.73
C PRO A 15 50.64 29.59 62.36
N LEU A 16 50.32 28.58 63.19
CA LEU A 16 51.30 27.71 63.84
C LEU A 16 51.61 26.45 63.02
N LYS A 17 50.57 25.84 62.44
CA LYS A 17 50.66 24.58 61.68
C LYS A 17 49.61 24.58 60.58
N VAL A 18 49.88 23.88 59.49
CA VAL A 18 48.89 23.70 58.41
C VAL A 18 48.52 22.23 58.35
N ILE A 19 47.23 21.92 58.48
CA ILE A 19 46.72 20.57 58.31
C ILE A 19 46.25 20.42 56.85
N LYS A 20 46.79 19.41 56.17
CA LYS A 20 46.37 19.01 54.83
C LYS A 20 45.34 17.88 54.94
N TYR A 21 44.11 18.15 54.55
CA TYR A 21 43.08 17.12 54.36
C TYR A 21 43.08 16.70 52.91
N ALA A 22 43.36 15.43 52.64
CA ALA A 22 43.31 14.87 51.29
C ALA A 22 42.05 14.01 51.11
N THR A 23 41.15 14.40 50.20
CA THR A 23 39.99 13.60 49.81
C THR A 23 40.32 12.87 48.52
N ASP A 24 40.11 11.55 48.49
CA ASP A 24 40.16 10.79 47.25
C ASP A 24 38.88 11.05 46.44
N ILE A 25 39.06 11.68 45.29
CA ILE A 25 38.00 12.03 44.33
C ILE A 25 38.08 11.18 43.05
N THR A 26 39.00 10.19 42.99
CA THR A 26 39.30 9.43 41.78
C THR A 26 38.07 8.68 41.28
N ALA A 27 37.30 8.07 42.19
CA ALA A 27 36.07 7.38 41.85
C ALA A 27 35.00 8.33 41.29
N GLN A 28 34.89 9.54 41.85
CA GLN A 28 33.92 10.56 41.44
C GLN A 28 34.26 11.14 40.06
N THR A 29 35.54 11.45 39.80
CA THR A 29 36.00 11.91 38.47
C THR A 29 35.81 10.81 37.42
N LEU A 30 36.13 9.55 37.75
CA LEU A 30 35.89 8.44 36.83
C LEU A 30 34.40 8.27 36.52
N ALA A 31 33.54 8.31 37.55
CA ALA A 31 32.10 8.24 37.38
C ALA A 31 31.54 9.38 36.52
N ALA A 32 32.04 10.61 36.70
CA ALA A 32 31.65 11.76 35.90
C ALA A 32 32.03 11.59 34.42
N ARG A 33 33.24 11.11 34.13
CA ARG A 33 33.70 10.82 32.75
C ARG A 33 32.90 9.71 32.08
N VAL A 34 32.64 8.62 32.81
CA VAL A 34 31.79 7.53 32.30
C VAL A 34 30.38 8.06 32.00
N LEU A 35 29.79 8.85 32.91
CA LEU A 35 28.49 9.47 32.69
C LEU A 35 28.47 10.35 31.44
N GLN A 36 29.48 11.20 31.23
CA GLN A 36 29.57 12.03 30.02
C GLN A 36 29.63 11.19 28.74
N ALA A 37 30.42 10.11 28.73
CA ALA A 37 30.52 9.22 27.57
C ALA A 37 29.19 8.53 27.27
N GLU A 38 28.51 8.00 28.28
CA GLU A 38 27.20 7.35 28.14
C GLU A 38 26.11 8.33 27.69
N VAL A 39 26.12 9.56 28.22
CA VAL A 39 25.18 10.62 27.83
C VAL A 39 25.43 11.05 26.37
N GLY A 40 26.69 11.12 25.93
CA GLY A 40 27.03 11.38 24.53
C GLY A 40 26.53 10.27 23.59
N ALA A 41 26.78 9.01 23.94
CA ALA A 41 26.28 7.87 23.17
C ALA A 41 24.74 7.85 23.10
N LEU A 42 24.06 8.21 24.19
CA LEU A 42 22.61 8.35 24.22
C LEU A 42 22.12 9.50 23.32
N ALA A 43 22.83 10.63 23.28
CA ALA A 43 22.52 11.76 22.39
C ALA A 43 22.57 11.35 20.91
N ASP A 44 23.60 10.58 20.54
CA ASP A 44 23.77 10.06 19.19
C ASP A 44 22.66 9.07 18.82
N ALA A 45 22.32 8.15 19.73
CA ALA A 45 21.24 7.19 19.54
C ALA A 45 19.88 7.89 19.36
N VAL A 46 19.56 8.88 20.19
CA VAL A 46 18.31 9.66 20.07
C VAL A 46 18.26 10.47 18.78
N SER A 47 19.40 11.05 18.37
CA SER A 47 19.51 11.72 17.07
C SER A 47 19.32 10.77 15.90
N GLY A 48 19.82 9.53 16.01
CA GLY A 48 19.56 8.43 15.08
C GLY A 48 18.08 8.12 14.96
N ASN A 49 17.41 7.87 16.09
CA ASN A 49 15.97 7.59 16.16
C ASN A 49 15.13 8.71 15.53
N CYS A 50 15.49 9.98 15.76
CA CYS A 50 14.81 11.11 15.13
C CYS A 50 14.92 11.08 13.60
N ARG A 51 16.10 10.77 13.05
CA ARG A 51 16.31 10.68 11.60
C ARG A 51 15.55 9.51 10.98
N GLU A 52 15.60 8.34 11.63
CA GLU A 52 14.86 7.15 11.19
C GLU A 52 13.35 7.38 11.20
N ALA A 53 12.83 8.02 12.25
CA ALA A 53 11.43 8.40 12.35
C ALA A 53 11.01 9.38 11.23
N GLN A 54 11.83 10.41 10.95
CA GLN A 54 11.57 11.32 9.83
C GLN A 54 11.63 10.63 8.46
N GLN A 55 12.51 9.63 8.30
CA GLN A 55 12.56 8.81 7.10
C GLN A 55 11.31 7.94 6.97
N GLY A 56 10.88 7.30 8.06
CA GLY A 56 9.64 6.52 8.12
C GLY A 56 8.41 7.35 7.76
N GLU A 57 8.33 8.59 8.27
CA GLU A 57 7.24 9.53 7.92
C GLU A 57 7.22 9.83 6.41
N ARG A 58 8.38 10.09 5.78
CA ARG A 58 8.45 10.30 4.33
C ARG A 58 8.03 9.07 3.53
N LEU A 59 8.51 7.89 3.92
CA LEU A 59 8.15 6.62 3.28
C LEU A 59 6.66 6.34 3.40
N ALA A 60 6.06 6.66 4.54
CA ALA A 60 4.61 6.54 4.74
C ALA A 60 3.84 7.47 3.79
N ILE A 61 4.24 8.74 3.64
CA ILE A 61 3.62 9.68 2.70
C ILE A 61 3.70 9.16 1.25
N GLU A 62 4.88 8.67 0.84
CA GLU A 62 5.06 8.11 -0.49
C GLU A 62 4.20 6.86 -0.72
N ALA A 63 4.19 5.93 0.24
CA ALA A 63 3.38 4.71 0.16
C ALA A 63 1.88 5.02 0.10
N ARG A 64 1.40 6.05 0.82
CA ARG A 64 -0.01 6.52 0.71
C ARG A 64 -0.32 7.08 -0.67
N SER A 65 0.59 7.85 -1.26
CA SER A 65 0.43 8.33 -2.64
C SER A 65 0.30 7.14 -3.61
N LYS A 66 1.15 6.12 -3.47
CA LYS A 66 1.09 4.91 -4.30
C LYS A 66 -0.18 4.09 -4.08
N ALA A 67 -0.67 4.01 -2.83
CA ALA A 67 -1.95 3.38 -2.51
C ALA A 67 -3.12 4.11 -3.20
N ALA A 68 -3.10 5.44 -3.20
CA ALA A 68 -4.10 6.27 -3.89
C ALA A 68 -4.05 6.06 -5.40
N ASP A 69 -2.86 6.04 -6.02
CA ASP A 69 -2.69 5.72 -7.43
C ASP A 69 -3.23 4.32 -7.76
N GLY A 70 -2.95 3.33 -6.90
CA GLY A 70 -3.47 1.97 -7.02
C GLY A 70 -5.00 1.89 -6.95
N ARG A 71 -5.64 2.67 -6.07
CA ARG A 71 -7.10 2.79 -6.03
C ARG A 71 -7.66 3.38 -7.32
N ASN A 72 -7.04 4.43 -7.85
CA ASN A 72 -7.49 5.04 -9.10
C ASN A 72 -7.37 4.05 -10.27
N ALA A 73 -6.25 3.34 -10.38
CA ALA A 73 -6.07 2.30 -11.39
C ALA A 73 -7.11 1.17 -11.28
N ALA A 74 -7.46 0.75 -10.05
CA ALA A 74 -8.53 -0.21 -9.82
C ALA A 74 -9.90 0.34 -10.27
N MET A 75 -10.22 1.61 -9.98
CA MET A 75 -11.46 2.25 -10.43
C MET A 75 -11.56 2.34 -11.96
N ASP A 76 -10.47 2.64 -12.65
CA ASP A 76 -10.45 2.67 -14.11
C ASP A 76 -10.59 1.27 -14.73
N ALA A 77 -9.98 0.26 -14.09
CA ALA A 77 -10.18 -1.13 -14.47
C ALA A 77 -11.64 -1.58 -14.27
N MET A 78 -12.30 -1.16 -13.17
CA MET A 78 -13.72 -1.42 -12.95
C MET A 78 -14.61 -0.82 -14.04
N ARG A 79 -14.36 0.45 -14.42
CA ARG A 79 -15.09 1.11 -15.51
C ARG A 79 -14.92 0.37 -16.83
N THR A 80 -13.71 -0.08 -17.12
CA THR A 80 -13.42 -0.86 -18.33
C THR A 80 -14.18 -2.19 -18.32
N MET A 81 -14.17 -2.90 -17.20
CA MET A 81 -14.90 -4.16 -17.07
C MET A 81 -16.42 -3.97 -17.18
N GLU A 82 -16.97 -2.88 -16.66
CA GLU A 82 -18.39 -2.54 -16.84
C GLU A 82 -18.73 -2.33 -18.31
N GLY A 83 -17.86 -1.63 -19.07
CA GLY A 83 -18.00 -1.48 -20.51
C GLY A 83 -18.04 -2.83 -21.23
N ILE A 84 -17.11 -3.73 -20.90
CA ILE A 84 -17.07 -5.09 -21.48
C ILE A 84 -18.34 -5.89 -21.11
N ARG A 85 -18.85 -5.74 -19.88
CA ARG A 85 -20.10 -6.38 -19.44
C ARG A 85 -21.28 -5.92 -20.29
N GLN A 86 -21.37 -4.63 -20.56
CA GLN A 86 -22.41 -4.05 -21.40
C GLN A 86 -22.29 -4.49 -22.87
N ASP A 87 -21.06 -4.55 -23.40
CA ASP A 87 -20.80 -5.01 -24.77
C ASP A 87 -21.19 -6.48 -24.95
N THR A 88 -20.80 -7.35 -24.01
CA THR A 88 -21.15 -8.77 -24.05
C THR A 88 -22.66 -9.01 -23.93
N GLN A 89 -23.36 -8.21 -23.12
CA GLN A 89 -24.83 -8.25 -23.05
C GLN A 89 -25.47 -7.82 -24.38
N SER A 90 -24.96 -6.77 -25.01
CA SER A 90 -25.43 -6.28 -26.32
C SER A 90 -25.20 -7.33 -27.41
N MET A 91 -24.04 -7.99 -27.43
CA MET A 91 -23.77 -9.11 -28.33
C MET A 91 -24.75 -10.27 -28.13
N GLY A 92 -25.17 -10.55 -26.88
CA GLY A 92 -26.22 -11.53 -26.58
C GLY A 92 -27.55 -11.22 -27.30
N GLY A 93 -27.99 -9.96 -27.25
CA GLY A 93 -29.20 -9.53 -27.97
C GLY A 93 -29.07 -9.58 -29.50
N ILE A 94 -27.89 -9.28 -30.04
CA ILE A 94 -27.61 -9.45 -31.48
C ILE A 94 -27.75 -10.93 -31.88
N LEU A 95 -27.23 -11.86 -31.07
CA LEU A 95 -27.37 -13.30 -31.34
C LEU A 95 -28.81 -13.79 -31.26
N GLU A 96 -29.67 -13.23 -30.40
CA GLU A 96 -31.10 -13.54 -30.40
C GLU A 96 -31.75 -13.14 -31.73
N THR A 97 -31.38 -11.98 -32.27
CA THR A 97 -31.85 -11.50 -33.58
C THR A 97 -31.38 -12.41 -34.72
N ILE A 98 -30.11 -12.83 -34.70
CA ILE A 98 -29.55 -13.73 -35.73
C ILE A 98 -30.24 -15.11 -35.68
N ASP A 99 -30.45 -15.67 -34.49
CA ASP A 99 -31.13 -16.96 -34.31
C ASP A 99 -32.59 -16.88 -34.82
N ALA A 100 -33.27 -15.76 -34.58
CA ALA A 100 -34.61 -15.49 -35.13
C ALA A 100 -34.61 -15.38 -36.67
N ILE A 101 -33.63 -14.70 -37.27
CA ILE A 101 -33.48 -14.60 -38.74
C ILE A 101 -33.21 -15.99 -39.33
N ALA A 102 -32.33 -16.78 -38.71
CA ALA A 102 -32.03 -18.15 -39.15
C ALA A 102 -33.29 -19.03 -39.09
N PHE A 103 -34.08 -18.91 -38.02
CA PHE A 103 -35.35 -19.64 -37.89
C PHE A 103 -36.37 -19.22 -38.96
N GLN A 104 -36.55 -17.93 -39.20
CA GLN A 104 -37.44 -17.41 -40.26
C GLN A 104 -37.00 -17.87 -41.65
N THR A 105 -35.69 -17.82 -41.93
CA THR A 105 -35.11 -18.29 -43.19
C THR A 105 -35.36 -19.78 -43.40
N ASN A 106 -35.24 -20.58 -42.34
CA ASN A 106 -35.55 -22.00 -42.38
C ASN A 106 -37.04 -22.27 -42.68
N LEU A 107 -37.96 -21.48 -42.13
CA LEU A 107 -39.40 -21.57 -42.44
C LEU A 107 -39.71 -21.15 -43.88
N LEU A 108 -39.11 -20.07 -44.38
CA LEU A 108 -39.22 -19.63 -45.77
C LEU A 108 -38.73 -20.71 -46.75
N ALA A 109 -37.60 -21.32 -46.45
CA ALA A 109 -37.03 -22.41 -47.25
C ALA A 109 -37.92 -23.66 -47.23
N LEU A 110 -38.53 -23.98 -46.09
CA LEU A 110 -39.51 -25.07 -45.99
C LEU A 110 -40.73 -24.82 -46.88
N ASN A 111 -41.30 -23.61 -46.84
CA ASN A 111 -42.42 -23.23 -47.70
C ASN A 111 -42.06 -23.32 -49.19
N ALA A 112 -40.86 -22.86 -49.56
CA ALA A 112 -40.36 -22.97 -50.92
C ALA A 112 -40.21 -24.44 -51.37
N ALA A 113 -39.74 -25.33 -50.49
CA ALA A 113 -39.64 -26.75 -50.78
C ALA A 113 -41.03 -27.40 -50.99
N ILE A 114 -42.03 -26.99 -50.22
CA ILE A 114 -43.42 -27.47 -50.38
C ILE A 114 -43.99 -27.02 -51.73
N GLU A 115 -43.81 -25.74 -52.09
CA GLU A 115 -44.32 -25.22 -53.37
C GLU A 115 -43.60 -25.83 -54.57
N ALA A 116 -42.29 -26.08 -54.45
CA ALA A 116 -41.50 -26.79 -55.45
C ALA A 116 -41.99 -28.24 -55.65
N ALA A 117 -42.33 -28.95 -54.57
CA ALA A 117 -42.94 -30.29 -54.66
C ALA A 117 -44.31 -30.24 -55.34
N ARG A 118 -45.10 -29.18 -55.08
CA ARG A 118 -46.42 -28.97 -55.69
C ARG A 118 -46.35 -28.69 -57.19
N ALA A 119 -45.29 -28.02 -57.66
CA ALA A 119 -45.04 -27.74 -59.07
C ALA A 119 -44.51 -28.95 -59.88
N GLY A 120 -44.23 -30.09 -59.23
CA GLY A 120 -43.79 -31.32 -59.90
C GLY A 120 -42.44 -31.17 -60.62
N GLU A 121 -42.35 -31.63 -61.87
CA GLU A 121 -41.12 -31.57 -62.68
C GLU A 121 -40.59 -30.14 -62.86
N ALA A 122 -41.48 -29.14 -62.97
CA ALA A 122 -41.09 -27.74 -63.12
C ALA A 122 -40.44 -27.15 -61.85
N GLY A 123 -40.68 -27.76 -60.68
CA GLY A 123 -40.18 -27.31 -59.38
C GLY A 123 -38.83 -27.90 -58.99
N ARG A 124 -38.26 -28.85 -59.74
CA ARG A 124 -37.03 -29.58 -59.36
C ARG A 124 -35.85 -28.66 -59.02
N GLY A 125 -35.60 -27.64 -59.83
CA GLY A 125 -34.53 -26.67 -59.57
C GLY A 125 -34.76 -25.85 -58.29
N PHE A 126 -36.00 -25.42 -58.06
CA PHE A 126 -36.39 -24.69 -56.85
C PHE A 126 -36.27 -25.56 -55.59
N ALA A 127 -36.57 -26.85 -55.67
CA ALA A 127 -36.45 -27.77 -54.55
C ALA A 127 -34.99 -27.90 -54.06
N VAL A 128 -34.01 -27.91 -54.98
CA VAL A 128 -32.58 -27.95 -54.64
C VAL A 128 -32.17 -26.66 -53.93
N VAL A 129 -32.54 -25.50 -54.46
CA VAL A 129 -32.24 -24.20 -53.85
C VAL A 129 -32.87 -24.10 -52.46
N ALA A 130 -34.12 -24.54 -52.29
CA ALA A 130 -34.81 -24.54 -51.00
C ALA A 130 -34.08 -25.42 -49.97
N ALA A 131 -33.57 -26.59 -50.37
CA ALA A 131 -32.78 -27.45 -49.49
C ALA A 131 -31.46 -26.78 -49.06
N GLU A 132 -30.76 -26.13 -49.98
CA GLU A 132 -29.49 -25.44 -49.71
C GLU A 132 -29.68 -24.25 -48.74
N VAL A 133 -30.72 -23.44 -48.96
CA VAL A 133 -31.08 -22.31 -48.06
C VAL A 133 -31.44 -22.83 -46.67
N ARG A 134 -32.18 -23.94 -46.59
CA ARG A 134 -32.54 -24.56 -45.31
C ARG A 134 -31.31 -25.07 -44.55
N GLN A 135 -30.35 -25.68 -45.26
CA GLN A 135 -29.09 -26.12 -44.67
C GLN A 135 -28.25 -24.93 -44.18
N LEU A 136 -28.20 -23.83 -44.94
CA LEU A 136 -27.50 -22.61 -44.54
C LEU A 136 -28.12 -21.99 -43.28
N ALA A 137 -29.45 -21.93 -43.21
CA ALA A 137 -30.17 -21.45 -42.04
C ALA A 137 -29.87 -22.30 -40.80
N ALA A 138 -29.87 -23.63 -40.92
CA ALA A 138 -29.52 -24.54 -39.82
C ALA A 138 -28.07 -24.34 -39.34
N ARG A 139 -27.11 -24.15 -40.28
CA ARG A 139 -25.71 -23.84 -39.95
C ARG A 139 -25.57 -22.49 -39.24
N SER A 140 -26.31 -21.48 -39.67
CA SER A 140 -26.32 -20.15 -39.02
C SER A 140 -26.85 -20.21 -37.60
N ALA A 141 -27.93 -20.96 -37.35
CA ALA A 141 -28.47 -21.18 -36.01
C ALA A 141 -27.47 -21.96 -35.10
N ALA A 142 -26.78 -22.96 -35.65
CA ALA A 142 -25.75 -23.70 -34.92
C ALA A 142 -24.58 -22.79 -34.50
N ALA A 143 -24.02 -22.02 -35.44
CA ALA A 143 -22.95 -21.08 -35.16
C ALA A 143 -23.37 -20.01 -34.14
N SER A 144 -24.60 -19.50 -34.24
CA SER A 144 -25.14 -18.52 -33.28
C SER A 144 -25.20 -19.09 -31.86
N ARG A 145 -25.54 -20.37 -31.71
CA ARG A 145 -25.53 -21.06 -30.40
C ARG A 145 -24.12 -21.24 -29.84
N GLU A 146 -23.12 -21.55 -30.68
CA GLU A 146 -21.73 -21.66 -30.25
C GLU A 146 -21.18 -20.31 -29.77
N ILE A 147 -21.41 -19.24 -30.52
CA ILE A 147 -21.00 -17.88 -30.12
C ILE A 147 -21.71 -17.47 -28.82
N ARG A 148 -22.98 -17.87 -28.64
CA ARG A 148 -23.74 -17.61 -27.40
C ARG A 148 -23.07 -18.24 -26.19
N THR A 149 -22.51 -19.44 -26.32
CA THR A 149 -21.74 -20.09 -25.24
C THR A 149 -20.47 -19.30 -24.91
N LEU A 150 -19.69 -18.90 -25.93
CA LEU A 150 -18.48 -18.10 -25.73
C LEU A 150 -18.76 -16.75 -25.06
N ILE A 151 -19.87 -16.09 -25.40
CA ILE A 151 -20.27 -14.84 -24.76
C ILE A 151 -20.62 -15.06 -23.29
N ARG A 152 -21.31 -16.14 -22.93
CA ARG A 152 -21.62 -16.44 -21.52
C ARG A 152 -20.34 -16.71 -20.71
N GLU A 153 -19.38 -17.43 -21.30
CA GLU A 153 -18.07 -17.65 -20.68
C GLU A 153 -17.31 -16.32 -20.49
N ALA A 154 -17.35 -15.44 -21.48
CA ALA A 154 -16.78 -14.10 -21.38
C ALA A 154 -17.46 -13.26 -20.28
N GLN A 155 -18.79 -13.31 -20.17
CA GLN A 155 -19.55 -12.64 -19.10
C GLN A 155 -19.12 -13.13 -17.72
N SER A 156 -19.03 -14.46 -17.52
CA SER A 156 -18.54 -15.03 -16.26
C SER A 156 -17.12 -14.56 -15.92
N THR A 157 -16.25 -14.50 -16.92
CA THR A 157 -14.86 -14.03 -16.74
C THR A 157 -14.80 -12.55 -16.36
N VAL A 158 -15.67 -11.72 -16.94
CA VAL A 158 -15.79 -10.29 -16.60
C VAL A 158 -16.32 -10.12 -15.18
N ASP A 159 -17.32 -10.89 -14.77
CA ASP A 159 -17.88 -10.84 -13.41
C ASP A 159 -16.82 -11.21 -12.36
N GLU A 160 -16.03 -12.25 -12.62
CA GLU A 160 -14.87 -12.60 -11.78
C GLU A 160 -13.81 -11.49 -11.77
N GLY A 161 -13.54 -10.87 -12.92
CA GLY A 161 -12.62 -9.75 -13.04
C GLY A 161 -13.04 -8.57 -12.18
N VAL A 162 -14.32 -8.23 -12.20
CA VAL A 162 -14.91 -7.15 -11.38
C VAL A 162 -14.76 -7.46 -9.89
N ALA A 163 -15.02 -8.69 -9.47
CA ALA A 163 -14.84 -9.10 -8.08
C ALA A 163 -13.37 -8.96 -7.62
N LYS A 164 -12.41 -9.39 -8.46
CA LYS A 164 -10.98 -9.28 -8.16
C LYS A 164 -10.51 -7.82 -8.08
N VAL A 165 -10.97 -6.96 -8.98
CA VAL A 165 -10.61 -5.53 -8.97
C VAL A 165 -11.22 -4.82 -7.77
N ASN A 166 -12.48 -5.12 -7.42
CA ASN A 166 -13.10 -4.61 -6.18
C ASN A 166 -12.30 -5.01 -4.94
N HIS A 167 -11.85 -6.26 -4.86
CA HIS A 167 -11.02 -6.73 -3.77
C HIS A 167 -9.68 -5.96 -3.72
N ALA A 168 -9.01 -5.77 -4.86
CA ALA A 168 -7.79 -4.99 -4.94
C ALA A 168 -7.99 -3.54 -4.47
N ALA A 169 -9.08 -2.88 -4.87
CA ALA A 169 -9.43 -1.54 -4.42
C ALA A 169 -9.62 -1.47 -2.89
N SER A 170 -10.30 -2.48 -2.31
CA SER A 170 -10.46 -2.60 -0.86
C SER A 170 -9.13 -2.78 -0.13
N VAL A 171 -8.23 -3.61 -0.66
CA VAL A 171 -6.88 -3.83 -0.08
C VAL A 171 -6.07 -2.54 -0.11
N MET A 172 -6.14 -1.75 -1.19
CA MET A 172 -5.51 -0.43 -1.24
C MET A 172 -6.13 0.56 -0.27
N GLY A 173 -7.43 0.43 0.04
CA GLY A 173 -8.11 1.15 1.11
C GLY A 173 -7.48 0.89 2.48
N VAL A 174 -7.40 -0.39 2.85
CA VAL A 174 -6.78 -0.83 4.12
C VAL A 174 -5.30 -0.42 4.20
N LEU A 175 -4.57 -0.54 3.09
CA LEU A 175 -3.15 -0.18 3.05
C LEU A 175 -2.93 1.32 3.33
N ASP A 176 -3.76 2.20 2.78
CA ASP A 176 -3.66 3.65 3.07
C ASP A 176 -3.95 3.98 4.53
N GLU A 177 -4.88 3.26 5.17
CA GLU A 177 -5.16 3.39 6.61
C GLU A 177 -3.96 2.94 7.46
N SER A 178 -3.46 1.72 7.24
CA SER A 178 -2.28 1.18 7.96
C SER A 178 -1.04 2.05 7.78
N VAL A 179 -0.80 2.56 6.57
CA VAL A 179 0.34 3.44 6.32
C VAL A 179 0.13 4.82 6.95
N GLY A 180 -1.12 5.31 7.03
CA GLY A 180 -1.48 6.50 7.79
C GLY A 180 -1.11 6.38 9.26
N GLU A 181 -1.46 5.26 9.89
CA GLU A 181 -1.09 4.97 11.28
C GLU A 181 0.44 4.91 11.47
N LEU A 182 1.16 4.25 10.56
CA LEU A 182 2.63 4.22 10.58
C LEU A 182 3.25 5.62 10.50
N GLY A 183 2.69 6.49 9.66
CA GLY A 183 3.12 7.88 9.56
C GLY A 183 2.94 8.65 10.86
N GLU A 184 1.80 8.48 11.54
CA GLU A 184 1.54 9.10 12.85
C GLU A 184 2.48 8.57 13.95
N VAL A 185 2.73 7.26 13.98
CA VAL A 185 3.70 6.66 14.92
C VAL A 185 5.10 7.24 14.68
N ALA A 186 5.54 7.31 13.43
CA ALA A 186 6.84 7.89 13.08
C ALA A 186 6.93 9.37 13.49
N ARG A 187 5.87 10.15 13.24
CA ARG A 187 5.78 11.55 13.69
C ARG A 187 5.90 11.66 15.21
N GLN A 188 5.22 10.79 15.96
CA GLN A 188 5.29 10.77 17.43
C GLN A 188 6.68 10.40 17.96
N VAL A 189 7.36 9.44 17.32
CA VAL A 189 8.75 9.07 17.66
C VAL A 189 9.69 10.26 17.41
N SER A 190 9.56 10.95 16.28
CA SER A 190 10.35 12.14 15.94
C SER A 190 10.19 13.26 16.98
N VAL A 191 8.94 13.56 17.38
CA VAL A 191 8.64 14.55 18.43
C VAL A 191 9.25 14.14 19.78
N THR A 192 9.10 12.88 20.17
CA THR A 192 9.61 12.35 21.44
C THR A 192 11.14 12.35 21.47
N ALA A 193 11.79 11.95 20.37
CA ALA A 193 13.24 11.94 20.24
C ALA A 193 13.82 13.37 20.34
N ARG A 194 13.18 14.38 19.74
CA ARG A 194 13.61 15.78 19.91
C ARG A 194 13.50 16.25 21.37
N ALA A 195 12.42 15.88 22.06
CA ALA A 195 12.27 16.21 23.47
C ALA A 195 13.33 15.52 24.34
N GLN A 196 13.65 14.26 24.04
CA GLN A 196 14.73 13.51 24.69
C GLN A 196 16.10 14.14 24.43
N ALA A 197 16.40 14.55 23.19
CA ALA A 197 17.65 15.23 22.85
C ALA A 197 17.85 16.50 23.69
N SER A 198 16.80 17.33 23.81
CA SER A 198 16.84 18.51 24.69
C SER A 198 17.05 18.14 26.18
N GLY A 199 16.49 17.02 26.63
CA GLY A 199 16.73 16.49 27.98
C GLY A 199 18.18 16.05 28.19
N ILE A 200 18.74 15.37 27.20
CA ILE A 200 20.13 14.89 27.19
C ILE A 200 21.10 16.07 27.21
N ASP A 201 20.85 17.14 26.43
CA ASP A 201 21.67 18.36 26.46
C ASP A 201 21.76 18.96 27.87
N ARG A 202 20.65 18.97 28.62
CA ARG A 202 20.63 19.44 30.01
C ARG A 202 21.45 18.54 30.93
N VAL A 203 21.31 17.22 30.80
CA VAL A 203 22.08 16.24 31.59
C VAL A 203 23.57 16.34 31.26
N HIS A 204 23.91 16.49 29.98
CA HIS A 204 25.28 16.65 29.52
C HIS A 204 25.91 17.93 30.08
N ALA A 205 25.19 19.05 30.07
CA ALA A 205 25.64 20.30 30.67
C ALA A 205 25.89 20.17 32.19
N ALA A 206 24.99 19.50 32.91
CA ALA A 206 25.16 19.23 34.35
C ALA A 206 26.35 18.29 34.64
N ALA A 207 26.54 17.25 33.83
CA ALA A 207 27.69 16.33 33.96
C ALA A 207 29.02 17.03 33.66
N ALA A 208 29.05 17.95 32.70
CA ALA A 208 30.21 18.80 32.42
C ALA A 208 30.51 19.77 33.56
N GLU A 209 29.49 20.27 34.26
CA GLU A 209 29.68 21.10 35.45
C GLU A 209 30.26 20.29 36.62
N LEU A 210 29.77 19.07 36.87
CA LEU A 210 30.30 18.17 37.90
C LEU A 210 31.79 17.87 37.69
N ASP A 211 32.18 17.53 36.46
CA ASP A 211 33.58 17.24 36.11
C ASP A 211 34.48 18.48 36.33
N ARG A 212 34.01 19.69 35.95
CA ARG A 212 34.71 20.95 36.22
C ARG A 212 34.85 21.26 37.71
N VAL A 213 33.86 20.90 38.55
CA VAL A 213 33.94 21.09 40.01
C VAL A 213 35.02 20.21 40.61
N TYR A 214 35.21 18.99 40.09
CA TYR A 214 36.29 18.09 40.50
C TYR A 214 37.66 18.48 39.94
N ASP A 215 37.72 19.10 38.76
CA ASP A 215 38.98 19.57 38.15
C ASP A 215 39.48 20.94 38.69
N ARG A 216 38.60 21.81 39.19
CA ARG A 216 38.97 23.16 39.68
C ARG A 216 39.28 23.28 41.19
N ARG A 217 39.35 22.18 41.95
CA ARG A 217 39.49 22.22 43.41
C ARG A 217 40.44 21.15 43.95
#